data_AF-A0A1I6S031-F1
#
_entry.id   AF-A0A1I6S031-F1
#
_cell.length_a   1.000
_cell.length_b   1.000
_cell.length_c   1.000
_cell.angle_alpha   90.00
_cell.angle_beta   90.00
_cell.angle_gamma   90.00
#
_symmetry.space_group_name_H-M   'P 1'
#
loop_
_entity.id
_entity.type
_entity.pdbx_description
1 polymer ?
#
loop_
_entity_poly.entity_id
_entity_poly.type
_entity_poly.pdbx_seq_one_letter_code
_entity_poly.pdbx_strand_id
1 'polypeptide(L)'
;MTELEIPADADEREAMELVDDLVDIGDVVEVESYSMTDSKRKRLSGEVTGSHTPDSGPAYLELDGQPVGEGSIPYEDIETLTRKTQR
;
A
#
# COMPACT_ATOMS: atom_id res chain seq x y z
N MET A 1 9.06 10.72 10.02
CA MET A 1 8.92 9.98 8.76
C MET A 1 9.53 8.62 9.01
N THR A 2 8.81 7.59 8.63
CA THR A 2 9.21 6.19 8.83
C THR A 2 9.02 5.46 7.51
N GLU A 3 9.99 4.63 7.14
CA GLU A 3 10.01 3.90 5.88
C GLU A 3 10.02 2.40 6.17
N LEU A 4 9.32 1.64 5.33
CA LEU A 4 9.22 0.20 5.33
C LEU A 4 9.51 -0.29 3.90
N GLU A 5 10.49 -1.16 3.77
CA GLU A 5 10.74 -1.94 2.56
C GLU A 5 10.08 -3.31 2.73
N ILE A 6 9.23 -3.71 1.78
CA ILE A 6 8.58 -5.02 1.82
C ILE A 6 9.60 -6.06 1.29
N PRO A 7 9.85 -7.17 2.03
CA PRO A 7 10.71 -8.24 1.54
C PRO A 7 10.22 -8.77 0.19
N ALA A 8 11.14 -9.00 -0.75
CA ALA A 8 10.78 -9.46 -2.10
C ALA A 8 10.15 -10.87 -2.15
N ASP A 9 10.29 -11.64 -1.05
CA ASP A 9 9.69 -12.95 -0.85
C ASP A 9 8.48 -12.94 0.07
N ALA A 10 8.07 -11.78 0.60
CA ALA A 10 6.85 -11.65 1.39
C ALA A 10 5.62 -11.95 0.53
N ASP A 11 4.74 -12.79 1.02
CA ASP A 11 3.44 -12.99 0.40
C ASP A 11 2.48 -11.81 0.68
N GLU A 12 1.32 -11.80 0.02
CA GLU A 12 0.34 -10.73 0.17
C GLU A 12 -0.06 -10.48 1.63
N ARG A 13 -0.20 -11.54 2.42
CA ARG A 13 -0.61 -11.44 3.82
C ARG A 13 0.51 -10.84 4.66
N GLU A 14 1.75 -11.29 4.45
CA GLU A 14 2.92 -10.75 5.12
C GLU A 14 3.12 -9.26 4.77
N ALA A 15 2.98 -8.89 3.50
CA ALA A 15 3.04 -7.50 3.05
C ALA A 15 1.96 -6.63 3.73
N MET A 16 0.72 -7.15 3.82
CA MET A 16 -0.37 -6.47 4.50
C MET A 16 -0.09 -6.27 6.00
N GLU A 17 0.34 -7.32 6.70
CA GLU A 17 0.66 -7.23 8.14
C GLU A 17 1.76 -6.21 8.41
N LEU A 18 2.81 -6.16 7.58
CA LEU A 18 3.89 -5.18 7.70
C LEU A 18 3.41 -3.74 7.46
N VAL A 19 2.56 -3.53 6.45
CA VAL A 19 2.01 -2.20 6.16
C VAL A 19 1.09 -1.73 7.27
N ASP A 20 0.16 -2.58 7.71
CA ASP A 20 -0.82 -2.25 8.75
C ASP A 20 -0.15 -2.01 10.12
N ASP A 21 1.02 -2.64 10.39
CA ASP A 21 1.83 -2.34 11.57
C ASP A 21 2.48 -0.94 11.52
N LEU A 22 2.70 -0.39 10.31
CA LEU A 22 3.35 0.91 10.12
C LEU A 22 2.36 2.08 10.05
N VAL A 23 1.17 1.89 9.47
CA VAL A 23 0.26 2.99 9.12
C VAL A 23 -1.10 2.86 9.80
N ASP A 24 -1.66 4.00 10.18
CA ASP A 24 -3.03 4.12 10.66
C ASP A 24 -3.89 4.90 9.66
N ILE A 25 -5.22 4.72 9.72
CA ILE A 25 -6.16 5.56 8.96
C ILE A 25 -5.93 7.04 9.32
N GLY A 26 -5.81 7.88 8.29
CA GLY A 26 -5.46 9.29 8.39
C GLY A 26 -3.97 9.58 8.21
N ASP A 27 -3.10 8.58 8.18
CA ASP A 27 -1.69 8.80 7.86
C ASP A 27 -1.50 9.18 6.39
N VAL A 28 -0.62 10.15 6.11
CA VAL A 28 -0.20 10.44 4.73
C VAL A 28 1.00 9.59 4.38
N VAL A 29 0.89 8.81 3.32
CA VAL A 29 1.94 7.89 2.87
C VAL A 29 2.43 8.22 1.46
N GLU A 30 3.66 7.82 1.17
CA GLU A 30 4.17 7.66 -0.19
C GLU A 30 4.44 6.18 -0.42
N VAL A 31 3.92 5.64 -1.53
CA VAL A 31 4.01 4.22 -1.87
C VAL A 31 4.73 4.07 -3.20
N GLU A 32 5.77 3.24 -3.22
CA GLU A 32 6.38 2.74 -4.44
C GLU A 32 5.86 1.33 -4.70
N SER A 33 5.30 1.12 -5.88
CA SER A 33 4.73 -0.17 -6.27
C SER A 33 5.16 -0.60 -7.67
N TYR A 34 5.22 -1.91 -7.88
CA TYR A 34 5.50 -2.53 -9.17
C TYR A 34 4.42 -3.54 -9.53
N SER A 35 3.62 -3.21 -10.54
CA SER A 35 2.66 -4.17 -11.08
C SER A 35 3.30 -4.96 -12.22
N MET A 36 3.31 -6.29 -12.09
CA MET A 36 3.78 -7.17 -13.17
C MET A 36 2.91 -7.05 -14.43
N THR A 37 1.60 -6.87 -14.26
CA THR A 37 0.63 -6.77 -15.36
C THR A 37 0.88 -5.53 -16.23
N ASP A 38 1.15 -4.39 -15.60
CA ASP A 38 1.49 -3.14 -16.31
C ASP A 38 3.00 -3.03 -16.63
N SER A 39 3.83 -3.94 -16.09
CA SER A 39 5.30 -3.88 -16.14
C SER A 39 5.85 -2.50 -15.81
N LYS A 40 5.23 -1.83 -14.83
CA LYS A 40 5.46 -0.41 -14.54
C LYS A 40 5.60 -0.16 -13.05
N ARG A 41 6.65 0.58 -12.68
CA ARG A 41 6.76 1.20 -11.36
C ARG A 41 5.89 2.43 -11.27
N LYS A 42 5.11 2.53 -10.20
CA LYS A 42 4.28 3.67 -9.85
C LYS A 42 4.74 4.20 -8.50
N ARG A 43 4.67 5.51 -8.35
CA ARG A 43 4.88 6.18 -7.07
C ARG A 43 3.67 7.06 -6.83
N LEU A 44 2.99 6.78 -5.73
CA LEU A 44 1.73 7.43 -5.35
C LEU A 44 1.86 8.01 -3.95
N SER A 45 1.09 9.04 -3.66
CA SER A 45 1.00 9.61 -2.31
C SER A 45 -0.43 9.97 -2.03
N GLY A 46 -0.87 9.71 -0.79
CA GLY A 46 -2.25 9.91 -0.38
C GLY A 46 -2.44 9.64 1.12
N GLU A 47 -3.60 10.03 1.63
CA GLU A 47 -4.05 9.70 2.97
C GLU A 47 -4.57 8.27 3.01
N VAL A 48 -4.13 7.46 3.98
CA VAL A 48 -4.67 6.12 4.22
C VAL A 48 -6.11 6.25 4.68
N THR A 49 -7.04 5.74 3.88
CA THR A 49 -8.48 5.77 4.21
C THR A 49 -9.02 4.42 4.64
N GLY A 50 -8.28 3.34 4.39
CA GLY A 50 -8.67 1.99 4.80
C GLY A 50 -7.79 0.89 4.23
N SER A 51 -8.17 -0.34 4.55
CA SER A 51 -7.63 -1.56 3.97
C SER A 51 -8.79 -2.45 3.52
N HIS A 52 -8.66 -3.04 2.33
CA HIS A 52 -9.65 -3.92 1.74
C HIS A 52 -9.09 -5.34 1.61
N THR A 53 -9.75 -6.31 2.24
CA THR A 53 -9.38 -7.74 2.18
C THR A 53 -10.58 -8.57 1.71
N PRO A 54 -10.73 -8.82 0.40
CA PRO A 54 -11.84 -9.61 -0.12
C PRO A 54 -11.65 -11.11 0.16
N ASP A 55 -12.75 -11.87 0.20
CA ASP A 55 -12.71 -13.34 0.32
C ASP A 55 -12.04 -14.03 -0.87
N SER A 56 -11.92 -13.34 -2.00
CA SER A 56 -11.30 -13.83 -3.24
C SER A 56 -10.79 -12.64 -4.06
N GLY A 57 -9.54 -12.73 -4.52
CA GLY A 57 -8.85 -11.62 -5.17
C GLY A 57 -7.86 -10.94 -4.22
N PRO A 58 -7.10 -9.96 -4.71
CA PRO A 58 -6.03 -9.37 -3.93
C PRO A 58 -6.56 -8.39 -2.87
N ALA A 59 -5.77 -8.19 -1.82
CA ALA A 59 -5.98 -7.21 -0.78
C ALA A 59 -5.37 -5.86 -1.20
N TYR A 60 -5.98 -4.75 -0.76
CA TYR A 60 -5.59 -3.40 -1.17
C TYR A 60 -5.45 -2.45 0.01
N LEU A 61 -4.44 -1.59 -0.06
CA LEU A 61 -4.36 -0.36 0.72
C LEU A 61 -5.17 0.73 0.02
N GLU A 62 -6.13 1.34 0.70
CA GLU A 62 -6.95 2.42 0.17
C GLU A 62 -6.35 3.79 0.50
N LEU A 63 -6.14 4.61 -0.54
CA LEU A 63 -5.65 5.98 -0.42
C LEU A 63 -6.68 6.98 -0.92
N ASP A 64 -6.78 8.13 -0.25
CA ASP A 64 -7.60 9.29 -0.62
C ASP A 64 -9.09 8.95 -0.90
N GLY A 65 -9.61 7.90 -0.27
CA GLY A 65 -10.99 7.43 -0.45
C GLY A 65 -11.29 6.95 -1.87
N GLN A 66 -10.25 6.62 -2.65
CA GLN A 66 -10.41 6.12 -4.01
C GLN A 66 -10.79 4.63 -4.00
N PRO A 67 -11.68 4.19 -4.91
CA PRO A 67 -12.04 2.79 -5.03
C PRO A 67 -10.89 1.95 -5.59
N VAL A 68 -11.02 0.63 -5.43
CA VAL A 68 -10.10 -0.37 -5.98
C VAL A 68 -9.89 -0.12 -7.48
N GLY A 69 -8.62 0.06 -7.86
CA GLY A 69 -8.21 0.29 -9.26
C GLY A 69 -8.15 1.75 -9.70
N GLU A 70 -8.71 2.70 -8.94
CA GLU A 70 -8.62 4.14 -9.23
C GLU A 70 -7.66 4.90 -8.30
N GLY A 71 -7.22 4.27 -7.21
CA GLY A 71 -6.21 4.82 -6.30
C GLY A 71 -5.77 3.87 -5.19
N SER A 72 -6.50 2.78 -4.94
CA SER A 72 -6.05 1.70 -4.04
C SER A 72 -4.91 0.89 -4.67
N ILE A 73 -3.99 0.44 -3.83
CA ILE A 73 -2.75 -0.25 -4.22
C ILE A 73 -2.81 -1.69 -3.70
N PRO A 74 -2.65 -2.72 -4.54
CA PRO A 74 -2.55 -4.11 -4.07
C PRO A 74 -1.37 -4.26 -3.11
N TYR A 75 -1.54 -4.93 -1.97
CA TYR A 75 -0.43 -5.13 -1.03
C TYR A 75 0.73 -5.90 -1.65
N GLU A 76 0.44 -6.88 -2.51
CA GLU A 76 1.44 -7.65 -3.25
C GLU A 76 2.30 -6.81 -4.21
N ASP A 77 1.80 -5.64 -4.64
CA ASP A 77 2.52 -4.75 -5.55
C ASP A 77 3.41 -3.73 -4.80
N ILE A 78 3.30 -3.60 -3.46
CA ILE A 78 4.04 -2.60 -2.66
C ILE A 78 5.50 -3.04 -2.49
N GLU A 79 6.44 -2.27 -3.05
CA GLU A 79 7.88 -2.47 -2.82
C GLU A 79 8.35 -1.66 -1.60
N THR A 80 7.84 -0.44 -1.43
CA THR A 80 8.25 0.46 -0.35
C THR A 80 7.09 1.36 0.09
N LEU A 81 6.94 1.53 1.40
CA LEU A 81 5.96 2.44 1.99
C LEU A 81 6.65 3.42 2.94
N THR A 82 6.38 4.70 2.75
CA THR A 82 6.90 5.78 3.60
C THR A 82 5.75 6.53 4.26
N ARG A 83 5.64 6.44 5.59
CA ARG A 83 4.75 7.30 6.38
C ARG A 83 5.37 8.69 6.57
N LYS A 84 4.67 9.72 6.08
CA LYS A 84 5.04 11.12 6.27
C LYS A 84 4.58 11.59 7.65
N THR A 85 5.43 12.32 8.36
CA THR A 85 5.01 12.99 9.61
C THR A 85 4.16 14.19 9.21
N GLN A 86 2.87 14.20 9.59
CA GLN A 86 2.07 15.41 9.50
C GLN A 86 2.68 16.48 10.43
N ARG A 87 2.87 17.71 9.92
CA ARG A 87 3.36 18.86 10.70
C ARG A 87 2.22 19.76 11.10
#